data_AF-A3XDX1-F1
#
_entry.id   AF-A3XDX1-F1
#
_cell.length_a   1.000
_cell.length_b   1.000
_cell.length_c   1.000
_cell.angle_alpha   90.00
_cell.angle_beta   90.00
_cell.angle_gamma   90.00
#
_symmetry.space_group_name_H-M   'P 1'
#
loop_
_entity.id
_entity.type
_entity.pdbx_description
1 polymer ?
#
loop_
_entity_poly.entity_id
_entity_poly.type
_entity_poly.pdbx_seq_one_letter_code
_entity_poly.pdbx_strand_id
1 'polypeptide(L)'
;MNTAACLICAAALLSASPAMSETVPRSGPLDNRVRTATYVENQVFVIETDLRHSTTIHFGQGERFDVVIVGDTESFQVDPIPELGNVLTIKPHVQGASTNMTVITNRRTYSFHLREGAIPGRSGMFFEVRFRYPEDERRAAAASTQPKGFEAPRNYSYRVAGEGDFRPTHIYDDGRYTYFTFPENGRQPAVFKADEQGRERTVNWTQQGNTVRVLGVNEFWTLRIGDEAICALRDDSAIYVSN
;
A
#
# COMPACT_ATOMS: atom_id res chain seq x y z
N MET A 1 17.09 -37.94 -61.12
CA MET A 1 17.75 -38.48 -59.91
C MET A 1 18.94 -37.57 -59.62
N ASN A 2 18.68 -36.47 -58.90
CA ASN A 2 19.10 -36.23 -57.50
C ASN A 2 20.63 -36.29 -57.29
N THR A 3 21.28 -35.14 -57.09
CA THR A 3 21.76 -34.66 -55.76
C THR A 3 22.76 -33.51 -55.95
N ALA A 4 22.52 -32.35 -55.32
CA ALA A 4 23.52 -31.54 -54.62
C ALA A 4 22.83 -30.29 -54.05
N ALA A 5 22.28 -30.42 -52.84
CA ALA A 5 21.79 -29.31 -52.05
C ALA A 5 22.98 -28.60 -51.38
N CYS A 6 23.20 -27.33 -51.71
CA CYS A 6 24.17 -26.48 -51.03
C CYS A 6 23.44 -25.81 -49.86
N LEU A 7 23.62 -26.35 -48.65
CA LEU A 7 23.09 -25.80 -47.40
C LEU A 7 23.97 -24.61 -46.96
N ILE A 8 23.42 -23.40 -47.07
CA ILE A 8 23.98 -22.20 -46.46
C ILE A 8 23.46 -22.16 -45.01
N CYS A 9 24.30 -22.55 -44.05
CA CYS A 9 24.05 -22.31 -42.63
C CYS A 9 24.28 -20.82 -42.32
N ALA A 10 23.21 -20.03 -42.29
CA ALA A 10 23.24 -18.68 -41.73
C ALA A 10 23.25 -18.78 -40.20
N ALA A 11 24.42 -18.58 -39.58
CA ALA A 11 24.56 -18.48 -38.13
C ALA A 11 23.88 -17.19 -37.65
N ALA A 12 22.72 -17.32 -37.00
CA ALA A 12 22.07 -16.23 -36.31
C ALA A 12 22.91 -15.85 -35.06
N LEU A 13 23.67 -14.76 -35.18
CA LEU A 13 24.32 -14.10 -34.05
C LEU A 13 23.23 -13.60 -33.09
N LEU A 14 22.96 -14.38 -32.04
CA LEU A 14 22.24 -13.93 -30.85
C LEU A 14 23.03 -12.78 -30.23
N SER A 15 22.58 -11.55 -30.45
CA SER A 15 23.03 -10.38 -29.71
C SER A 15 22.61 -10.50 -28.25
N ALA A 16 23.45 -11.16 -27.44
CA ALA A 16 23.34 -11.11 -25.99
C ALA A 16 23.48 -9.65 -25.56
N SER A 17 22.36 -9.03 -25.17
CA SER A 17 22.40 -7.71 -24.56
C SER A 17 23.14 -7.84 -23.22
N PRO A 18 24.13 -7.00 -22.92
CA PRO A 18 24.83 -7.07 -21.66
C PRO A 18 23.82 -6.90 -20.52
N ALA A 19 23.78 -7.87 -19.60
CA ALA A 19 23.09 -7.71 -18.34
C ALA A 19 23.81 -6.57 -17.58
N MET A 20 23.19 -5.40 -17.51
CA MET A 20 23.65 -4.30 -16.67
C MET A 20 23.57 -4.78 -15.22
N SER A 21 24.71 -5.18 -14.66
CA SER A 21 24.81 -5.85 -13.35
C SER A 21 24.29 -4.99 -12.19
N GLU A 22 24.38 -3.67 -12.31
CA GLU A 22 24.07 -2.73 -11.22
C GLU A 22 23.20 -1.57 -11.71
N THR A 23 22.20 -1.21 -10.91
CA THR A 23 21.23 -0.15 -11.23
C THR A 23 21.47 1.05 -10.33
N VAL A 24 21.79 2.19 -10.94
CA VAL A 24 21.88 3.49 -10.25
C VAL A 24 20.49 4.15 -10.24
N PRO A 25 19.95 4.55 -9.07
CA PRO A 25 18.73 5.34 -8.98
C PRO A 25 18.76 6.61 -9.85
N ARG A 26 17.68 6.85 -10.60
CA ARG A 26 17.59 7.95 -11.57
C ARG A 26 17.18 9.25 -10.88
N SER A 27 17.67 10.39 -11.39
CA SER A 27 17.27 11.72 -10.94
C SER A 27 15.76 11.94 -11.04
N GLY A 28 15.18 12.53 -10.00
CA GLY A 28 13.81 13.01 -10.01
C GLY A 28 13.64 14.26 -10.90
N PRO A 29 12.40 14.60 -11.27
CA PRO A 29 12.11 15.71 -12.18
C PRO A 29 12.25 17.10 -11.53
N LEU A 30 12.13 17.19 -10.20
CA LEU A 30 12.15 18.46 -9.45
C LEU A 30 13.53 18.77 -8.85
N ASP A 31 14.23 17.74 -8.36
CA ASP A 31 15.56 17.87 -7.78
C ASP A 31 16.38 16.63 -8.13
N ASN A 32 17.63 16.81 -8.56
CA ASN A 32 18.50 15.73 -8.97
C ASN A 32 19.08 14.92 -7.79
N ARG A 33 18.93 15.36 -6.55
CA ARG A 33 19.37 14.65 -5.34
C ARG A 33 18.28 13.75 -4.78
N VAL A 34 17.04 13.96 -5.21
CA VAL A 34 15.92 13.05 -4.97
C VAL A 34 15.90 12.03 -6.09
N ARG A 35 16.21 10.78 -5.77
CA ARG A 35 16.34 9.68 -6.72
C ARG A 35 15.18 8.73 -6.65
N THR A 36 14.92 8.07 -7.77
CA THR A 36 13.92 7.01 -7.87
C THR A 36 14.53 5.78 -8.52
N ALA A 37 14.29 4.62 -7.91
CA ALA A 37 14.63 3.31 -8.45
C ALA A 37 13.36 2.46 -8.61
N THR A 38 13.25 1.73 -9.71
CA THR A 38 12.22 0.70 -9.85
C THR A 38 12.74 -0.58 -9.23
N TYR A 39 12.01 -1.14 -8.26
CA TYR A 39 12.41 -2.40 -7.65
C TYR A 39 12.32 -3.55 -8.66
N VAL A 40 13.38 -4.35 -8.71
CA VAL A 40 13.48 -5.60 -9.46
C VAL A 40 14.16 -6.60 -8.52
N GLU A 41 13.58 -7.79 -8.40
CA GLU A 41 14.14 -8.85 -7.58
C GLU A 41 15.53 -9.26 -8.09
N ASN A 42 16.45 -9.57 -7.18
CA ASN A 42 17.85 -9.93 -7.47
C ASN A 42 18.69 -8.83 -8.15
N GLN A 43 18.21 -7.59 -8.21
CA GLN A 43 18.97 -6.45 -8.70
C GLN A 43 19.82 -5.84 -7.58
N VAL A 44 21.08 -5.52 -7.88
CA VAL A 44 21.92 -4.69 -7.00
C VAL A 44 21.70 -3.22 -7.31
N PHE A 45 21.43 -2.42 -6.28
CA PHE A 45 21.21 -0.97 -6.37
C PHE A 45 22.41 -0.20 -5.82
N VAL A 46 22.99 0.68 -6.63
CA VAL A 46 24.11 1.52 -6.20
C VAL A 46 23.59 2.75 -5.48
N ILE A 47 24.05 2.98 -4.26
CA ILE A 47 23.69 4.14 -3.44
C ILE A 47 24.93 4.99 -3.23
N GLU A 48 24.91 6.17 -3.84
CA GLU A 48 25.98 7.16 -3.72
C GLU A 48 25.70 8.06 -2.51
N THR A 49 26.71 8.18 -1.65
CA THR A 49 26.66 8.90 -0.37
C THR A 49 27.75 9.98 -0.32
N ASP A 50 27.64 10.89 0.64
CA ASP A 50 28.56 12.02 0.81
C ASP A 50 28.84 12.25 2.31
N LEU A 51 30.11 12.42 2.69
CA LEU A 51 30.52 12.61 4.10
C LEU A 51 29.78 13.71 4.88
N ARG A 52 29.22 14.72 4.20
CA ARG A 52 28.56 15.86 4.86
C ARG A 52 27.04 15.77 4.83
N HIS A 53 26.47 14.71 4.25
CA HIS A 53 25.04 14.58 4.03
C HIS A 53 24.56 13.17 4.32
N SER A 54 23.40 13.05 4.96
CA SER A 54 22.73 11.76 5.11
C SER A 54 21.92 11.42 3.87
N THR A 55 21.97 10.16 3.45
CA THR A 55 21.09 9.61 2.41
C THR A 55 19.95 8.86 3.06
N THR A 56 18.71 9.20 2.72
CA THR A 56 17.52 8.49 3.21
C THR A 56 16.90 7.63 2.12
N ILE A 57 16.61 6.37 2.43
CA ILE A 57 15.95 5.42 1.53
C ILE A 57 14.52 5.18 2.02
N HIS A 58 13.55 5.30 1.10
CA HIS A 58 12.15 5.01 1.31
C HIS A 58 11.76 3.72 0.58
N PHE A 59 11.36 2.72 1.34
CA PHE A 59 10.88 1.42 0.86
C PHE A 59 9.38 1.44 0.56
N GLY A 60 8.78 0.30 0.17
CA GLY A 60 7.36 0.23 -0.16
C GLY A 60 6.46 0.51 1.04
N GLN A 61 5.26 1.04 0.80
CA GLN A 61 4.30 1.28 1.87
C GLN A 61 3.89 -0.04 2.56
N GLY A 62 3.89 -0.03 3.89
CA GLY A 62 3.57 -1.20 4.71
C GLY A 62 4.69 -2.23 4.82
N GLU A 63 5.89 -1.93 4.30
CA GLU A 63 7.08 -2.70 4.62
C GLU A 63 7.56 -2.40 6.05
N ARG A 64 8.14 -3.43 6.67
CA ARG A 64 8.79 -3.37 7.98
C ARG A 64 10.11 -4.10 7.90
N PHE A 65 11.14 -3.53 8.50
CA PHE A 65 12.47 -4.11 8.52
C PHE A 65 12.50 -5.34 9.43
N ASP A 66 12.94 -6.47 8.88
CA ASP A 66 13.24 -7.67 9.65
C ASP A 66 14.73 -7.70 10.01
N VAL A 67 15.60 -7.47 9.03
CA VAL A 67 17.06 -7.49 9.20
C VAL A 67 17.72 -6.48 8.27
N VAL A 68 18.75 -5.79 8.76
CA VAL A 68 19.68 -4.98 7.96
C VAL A 68 21.10 -5.48 8.22
N ILE A 69 21.82 -5.81 7.15
CA ILE A 69 23.18 -6.35 7.19
C ILE A 69 24.06 -5.42 6.38
N VAL A 70 25.13 -4.90 6.99
CA VAL A 70 26.09 -4.00 6.33
C VAL A 70 27.47 -4.65 6.44
N GLY A 71 28.23 -4.66 5.35
CA GLY A 71 29.56 -5.27 5.33
C GLY A 71 30.59 -4.50 6.15
N ASP A 72 30.66 -3.18 5.95
CA ASP A 72 31.58 -2.28 6.66
C ASP A 72 30.77 -1.26 7.49
N THR A 73 30.52 -1.63 8.74
CA THR A 73 29.80 -0.80 9.72
C THR A 73 30.67 0.29 10.35
N GLU A 74 31.98 0.27 10.14
CA GLU A 74 32.88 1.34 10.61
C GLU A 74 32.81 2.53 9.66
N SER A 75 32.79 2.26 8.35
CA SER A 75 32.69 3.29 7.32
C SER A 75 31.27 3.81 7.09
N PHE A 76 30.24 3.04 7.42
CA PHE A 76 28.84 3.41 7.19
C PHE A 76 27.97 3.16 8.42
N GLN A 77 27.35 4.23 8.92
CA GLN A 77 26.26 4.13 9.89
C GLN A 77 24.93 4.01 9.14
N VAL A 78 24.16 2.98 9.48
CA VAL A 78 22.87 2.69 8.86
C VAL A 78 21.81 2.52 9.94
N ASP A 79 20.83 3.41 9.94
CA ASP A 79 19.79 3.49 10.96
C ASP A 79 18.40 3.38 10.30
N PRO A 80 17.69 2.24 10.46
CA PRO A 80 16.26 2.18 10.22
C PRO A 80 15.50 3.13 11.16
N ILE A 81 14.38 3.69 10.71
CA ILE A 81 13.50 4.54 11.52
C ILE A 81 12.16 3.81 11.71
N PRO A 82 12.01 2.98 12.77
CA PRO A 82 10.84 2.12 12.94
C PRO A 82 9.53 2.90 13.07
N GLU A 83 9.56 4.12 13.63
CA GLU A 83 8.35 4.96 13.77
C GLU A 83 7.77 5.39 12.41
N LEU A 84 8.64 5.51 11.40
CA LEU A 84 8.25 5.79 10.01
C LEU A 84 8.00 4.50 9.22
N GLY A 85 8.31 3.32 9.79
CA GLY A 85 8.03 1.99 9.26
C GLY A 85 8.97 1.53 8.17
N ASN A 86 9.05 2.27 7.06
CA ASN A 86 9.69 1.88 5.80
C ASN A 86 10.82 2.84 5.38
N VAL A 87 11.48 3.48 6.34
CA VAL A 87 12.53 4.48 6.10
C VAL A 87 13.84 4.08 6.77
N LEU A 88 14.95 4.25 6.05
CA LEU A 88 16.30 3.95 6.52
C LEU A 88 17.25 5.07 6.14
N THR A 89 18.13 5.47 7.04
CA THR A 89 19.12 6.52 6.81
C THR A 89 20.52 5.95 6.79
N ILE A 90 21.37 6.48 5.90
CA ILE A 90 22.76 6.10 5.71
C ILE A 90 23.62 7.35 5.90
N LYS A 91 24.68 7.22 6.71
CA LYS A 91 25.70 8.25 6.92
C LYS A 91 27.08 7.63 6.76
N PRO A 92 27.87 8.02 5.74
CA PRO A 92 29.25 7.58 5.64
C PRO A 92 30.14 8.35 6.65
N HIS A 93 31.18 7.69 7.14
CA HIS A 93 32.19 8.24 8.06
C HIS A 93 33.60 8.26 7.45
N VAL A 94 33.84 7.45 6.42
CA VAL A 94 35.15 7.30 5.76
C VAL A 94 35.05 7.70 4.29
N GLN A 95 35.97 8.55 3.85
CA GLN A 95 36.03 9.01 2.46
C GLN A 95 36.39 7.86 1.51
N GLY A 96 35.70 7.78 0.37
CA GLY A 96 35.95 6.77 -0.67
C GLY A 96 35.60 5.34 -0.25
N ALA A 97 34.89 5.16 0.86
CA ALA A 97 34.45 3.85 1.32
C ALA A 97 33.46 3.21 0.34
N SER A 98 33.52 1.88 0.24
CA SER A 98 32.65 1.09 -0.63
C SER A 98 32.36 -0.26 0.02
N THR A 99 31.09 -0.59 0.20
CA THR A 99 30.67 -1.85 0.83
C THR A 99 29.31 -2.31 0.35
N ASN A 100 28.92 -3.53 0.68
CA ASN A 100 27.58 -4.03 0.44
C ASN A 100 26.65 -3.79 1.64
N MET A 101 25.36 -3.68 1.34
CA MET A 101 24.31 -3.70 2.35
C MET A 101 23.14 -4.55 1.84
N THR A 102 22.57 -5.38 2.71
CA THR A 102 21.36 -6.16 2.44
C THR A 102 20.28 -5.75 3.43
N VAL A 103 19.09 -5.43 2.90
CA VAL A 103 17.91 -5.10 3.71
C VAL A 103 16.85 -6.15 3.44
N ILE A 104 16.39 -6.83 4.48
CA ILE A 104 15.30 -7.80 4.43
C ILE A 104 14.11 -7.20 5.15
N THR A 105 12.98 -7.15 4.46
CA THR A 105 11.70 -6.70 5.00
C THR A 105 10.69 -7.84 4.99
N ASN A 106 9.56 -7.62 5.66
CA ASN A 106 8.41 -8.53 5.62
C ASN A 106 7.81 -8.76 4.21
N ARG A 107 8.30 -8.10 3.15
CA ARG A 107 7.81 -8.24 1.78
C ARG A 107 8.91 -8.46 0.73
N ARG A 108 10.11 -7.89 0.90
CA ARG A 108 11.17 -7.89 -0.12
C ARG A 108 12.56 -8.01 0.49
N THR A 109 13.50 -8.39 -0.35
CA THR A 109 14.94 -8.36 -0.07
C THR A 109 15.60 -7.40 -1.04
N TYR A 110 16.44 -6.51 -0.51
CA TYR A 110 17.18 -5.52 -1.28
C TYR A 110 18.67 -5.75 -1.13
N SER A 111 19.38 -5.70 -2.25
CA SER A 111 20.84 -5.75 -2.30
C SER A 111 21.36 -4.40 -2.76
N PHE A 112 22.25 -3.81 -1.97
CA PHE A 112 22.82 -2.49 -2.21
C PHE A 112 24.34 -2.54 -2.30
N HIS A 113 24.88 -1.68 -3.15
CA HIS A 113 26.29 -1.32 -3.18
C HIS A 113 26.41 0.14 -2.73
N LEU A 114 26.93 0.35 -1.53
CA LEU A 114 27.15 1.68 -0.95
C LEU A 114 28.50 2.22 -1.40
N ARG A 115 28.54 3.47 -1.86
CA ARG A 115 29.76 4.15 -2.31
C ARG A 115 29.77 5.58 -1.77
N GLU A 116 30.90 6.02 -1.25
CA GLU A 116 31.11 7.42 -0.85
C GLU A 116 31.87 8.17 -1.96
N GLY A 117 31.33 9.33 -2.35
CA GLY A 117 32.04 10.30 -3.19
C GLY A 117 32.33 9.88 -4.64
N ALA A 118 31.66 8.84 -5.18
CA ALA A 118 32.05 8.29 -6.48
C ALA A 118 31.47 9.05 -7.69
N ILE A 119 30.45 9.88 -7.51
CA ILE A 119 29.94 10.79 -8.55
C ILE A 119 30.33 12.24 -8.21
N PRO A 120 31.14 12.91 -9.04
CA PRO A 120 31.55 14.29 -8.81
C PRO A 120 30.39 15.29 -8.87
N GLY A 121 30.45 16.32 -8.00
CA GLY A 121 29.54 17.47 -8.01
C GLY A 121 28.16 17.22 -7.39
N ARG A 122 27.28 18.22 -7.46
CA ARG A 122 25.95 18.20 -6.79
C ARG A 122 25.01 17.07 -7.27
N SER A 123 25.30 16.44 -8.41
CA SER A 123 24.53 15.33 -8.96
C SER A 123 24.89 13.96 -8.37
N GLY A 124 26.01 13.85 -7.65
CA GLY A 124 26.41 12.60 -7.01
C GLY A 124 25.86 12.37 -5.62
N MET A 125 25.23 13.39 -5.05
CA MET A 125 24.74 13.37 -3.69
C MET A 125 23.30 12.86 -3.69
N PHE A 126 23.05 11.67 -3.15
CA PHE A 126 21.68 11.20 -2.96
C PHE A 126 21.19 11.69 -1.60
N PHE A 127 20.23 12.60 -1.60
CA PHE A 127 19.57 13.05 -0.37
C PHE A 127 18.46 12.06 -0.02
N GLU A 128 17.69 11.67 -1.03
CA GLU A 128 16.59 10.75 -0.87
C GLU A 128 16.58 9.73 -2.02
N VAL A 129 16.33 8.47 -1.74
CA VAL A 129 16.13 7.41 -2.72
C VAL A 129 14.77 6.76 -2.46
N ARG A 130 13.87 6.83 -3.45
CA ARG A 130 12.54 6.23 -3.37
C ARG A 130 12.45 5.00 -4.27
N PHE A 131 11.89 3.92 -3.75
CA PHE A 131 11.56 2.77 -4.57
C PHE A 131 10.13 2.85 -5.13
N ARG A 132 9.99 2.50 -6.41
CA ARG A 132 8.70 2.29 -7.08
C ARG A 132 8.45 0.82 -7.35
N TYR A 133 7.17 0.45 -7.33
CA TYR A 133 6.71 -0.93 -7.44
C TYR A 133 5.59 -1.01 -8.48
N PRO A 134 5.91 -1.10 -9.78
CA PRO A 134 4.92 -1.01 -10.85
C PRO A 134 3.82 -2.08 -10.80
N GLU A 135 4.12 -3.26 -10.24
CA GLU A 135 3.11 -4.31 -10.02
C GLU A 135 2.13 -3.95 -8.90
N ASP A 136 2.61 -3.41 -7.78
CA ASP A 136 1.76 -2.95 -6.69
C ASP A 136 0.88 -1.78 -7.13
N GLU A 137 1.46 -0.83 -7.87
CA GLU A 137 0.74 0.32 -8.42
C GLU A 137 -0.39 -0.14 -9.35
N ARG A 138 -0.12 -1.11 -10.23
CA ARG A 138 -1.15 -1.71 -11.11
C ARG A 138 -2.22 -2.45 -10.33
N ARG A 139 -1.85 -3.23 -9.31
CA ARG A 139 -2.81 -3.94 -8.45
C ARG A 139 -3.68 -2.97 -7.66
N ALA A 140 -3.10 -1.92 -7.11
CA ALA A 140 -3.83 -0.86 -6.41
C ALA A 140 -4.78 -0.12 -7.35
N ALA A 141 -4.35 0.19 -8.58
CA ALA A 141 -5.21 0.79 -9.59
C ALA A 141 -6.36 -0.14 -10.02
N ALA A 142 -6.09 -1.44 -10.19
CA ALA A 142 -7.13 -2.42 -10.50
C ALA A 142 -8.13 -2.59 -9.34
N ALA A 143 -7.66 -2.56 -8.08
CA ALA A 143 -8.50 -2.63 -6.90
C ALA A 143 -9.32 -1.35 -6.64
N SER A 144 -8.81 -0.18 -7.02
CA SER A 144 -9.53 1.09 -6.95
C SER A 144 -10.49 1.32 -8.12
N THR A 145 -10.40 0.49 -9.17
CA THR A 145 -11.41 0.40 -10.22
C THR A 145 -12.61 -0.39 -9.69
N GLN A 146 -13.36 0.19 -8.75
CA GLN A 146 -14.80 -0.05 -8.80
C GLN A 146 -15.24 0.41 -10.20
N PRO A 147 -16.01 -0.39 -10.96
CA PRO A 147 -16.45 0.02 -12.28
C PRO A 147 -17.14 1.37 -12.16
N LYS A 148 -16.53 2.42 -12.73
CA LYS A 148 -17.19 3.72 -12.89
C LYS A 148 -18.48 3.46 -13.67
N GLY A 149 -19.63 3.53 -12.98
CA GLY A 149 -20.95 3.40 -13.58
C GLY A 149 -21.82 2.24 -13.09
N PHE A 150 -21.33 1.33 -12.24
CA PHE A 150 -22.24 0.41 -11.53
C PHE A 150 -22.61 1.02 -10.17
N GLU A 151 -23.68 1.81 -10.15
CA GLU A 151 -24.37 2.07 -8.89
C GLU A 151 -25.14 0.81 -8.52
N ALA A 152 -24.60 0.05 -7.56
CA ALA A 152 -25.32 -1.05 -6.97
C ALA A 152 -26.68 -0.53 -6.43
N PRO A 153 -27.80 -1.24 -6.68
CA PRO A 153 -29.12 -0.82 -6.22
C PRO A 153 -29.08 -0.53 -4.72
N ARG A 154 -29.46 0.70 -4.34
CA ARG A 154 -29.47 1.11 -2.94
C ARG A 154 -30.82 0.78 -2.32
N ASN A 155 -30.81 -0.02 -1.26
CA ASN A 155 -31.99 -0.28 -0.44
C ASN A 155 -31.96 0.67 0.77
N TYR A 156 -32.99 1.52 0.88
CA TYR A 156 -33.16 2.48 1.97
C TYR A 156 -34.24 2.06 2.98
N SER A 157 -34.77 0.84 2.87
CA SER A 157 -35.87 0.33 3.68
C SER A 157 -35.39 -0.06 5.08
N TYR A 158 -34.91 0.92 5.83
CA TYR A 158 -34.43 0.76 7.20
C TYR A 158 -35.31 1.56 8.16
N ARG A 159 -35.80 0.89 9.21
CA ARG A 159 -36.54 1.48 10.31
C ARG A 159 -35.68 1.53 11.55
N VAL A 160 -35.64 2.67 12.22
CA VAL A 160 -34.75 2.89 13.37
C VAL A 160 -35.55 3.15 14.65
N ALA A 161 -35.26 2.40 15.71
CA ALA A 161 -35.86 2.52 17.03
C ALA A 161 -34.80 2.85 18.09
N GLY A 162 -35.17 3.69 19.07
CA GLY A 162 -34.25 4.20 20.10
C GLY A 162 -33.85 5.66 19.85
N GLU A 163 -33.54 6.40 20.90
CA GLU A 163 -33.18 7.82 20.85
C GLU A 163 -31.76 8.04 21.35
N GLY A 164 -31.10 9.07 20.85
CA GLY A 164 -29.73 9.40 21.22
C GLY A 164 -29.05 10.32 20.20
N ASP A 165 -27.98 10.99 20.63
CA ASP A 165 -27.13 11.86 19.79
C ASP A 165 -26.38 11.08 18.70
N PHE A 166 -26.32 9.75 18.81
CA PHE A 166 -25.72 8.82 17.87
C PHE A 166 -26.74 8.14 16.94
N ARG A 167 -27.99 8.62 16.91
CA ARG A 167 -29.02 8.08 16.00
C ARG A 167 -28.62 8.36 14.54
N PRO A 168 -28.52 7.33 13.68
CA PRO A 168 -28.14 7.54 12.29
C PRO A 168 -29.22 8.35 11.56
N THR A 169 -28.78 9.30 10.73
CA THR A 169 -29.66 10.11 9.88
C THR A 169 -30.08 9.36 8.63
N HIS A 170 -29.21 8.52 8.09
CA HIS A 170 -29.46 7.70 6.91
C HIS A 170 -28.86 6.31 7.11
N ILE A 171 -29.61 5.30 6.70
CA ILE A 171 -29.12 3.92 6.58
C ILE A 171 -29.52 3.42 5.20
N TYR A 172 -28.57 2.84 4.48
CA TYR A 172 -28.87 2.11 3.25
C TYR A 172 -27.87 0.98 3.05
N ASP A 173 -28.24 0.01 2.21
CA ASP A 173 -27.31 -1.00 1.74
C ASP A 173 -27.24 -1.05 0.22
N ASP A 174 -26.14 -1.61 -0.30
CA ASP A 174 -25.91 -1.83 -1.73
C ASP A 174 -25.92 -3.33 -2.10
N GLY A 175 -26.51 -4.17 -1.24
CA GLY A 175 -26.47 -5.64 -1.34
C GLY A 175 -25.15 -6.28 -0.87
N ARG A 176 -24.07 -5.51 -0.70
CA ARG A 176 -22.77 -6.01 -0.22
C ARG A 176 -22.31 -5.36 1.08
N TYR A 177 -22.60 -4.08 1.26
CA TYR A 177 -22.25 -3.27 2.42
C TYR A 177 -23.48 -2.53 2.92
N THR A 178 -23.52 -2.30 4.23
CA THR A 178 -24.50 -1.41 4.87
C THR A 178 -23.80 -0.14 5.31
N TYR A 179 -24.40 1.00 5.04
CA TYR A 179 -23.87 2.33 5.29
C TYR A 179 -24.73 3.02 6.35
N PHE A 180 -24.09 3.54 7.39
CA PHE A 180 -24.72 4.31 8.46
C PHE A 180 -24.12 5.71 8.47
N THR A 181 -24.95 6.72 8.21
CA THR A 181 -24.52 8.12 8.28
C THR A 181 -24.98 8.73 9.59
N PHE A 182 -24.03 9.11 10.42
CA PHE A 182 -24.25 9.70 11.73
C PHE A 182 -24.29 11.24 11.67
N PRO A 183 -24.89 11.92 12.65
CA PRO A 183 -24.77 13.36 12.80
C PRO A 183 -23.30 13.77 13.00
N GLU A 184 -22.85 14.88 12.40
CA GLU A 184 -21.44 15.32 12.51
C GLU A 184 -21.00 15.63 13.94
N ASN A 185 -21.93 16.07 14.80
CA ASN A 185 -21.68 16.38 16.21
C ASN A 185 -22.11 15.25 17.16
N GLY A 186 -22.53 14.10 16.63
CA GLY A 186 -22.96 12.95 17.42
C GLY A 186 -21.79 12.08 17.87
N ARG A 187 -21.93 11.38 18.99
CA ARG A 187 -20.96 10.35 19.39
C ARG A 187 -20.97 9.19 18.39
N GLN A 188 -19.80 8.61 18.12
CA GLN A 188 -19.67 7.45 17.22
C GLN A 188 -19.99 6.14 17.98
N PRO A 189 -21.05 5.40 17.60
CA PRO A 189 -21.39 4.14 18.26
C PRO A 189 -20.55 2.98 17.72
N ALA A 190 -20.48 1.90 18.51
CA ALA A 190 -20.10 0.58 18.00
C ALA A 190 -21.26 -0.03 17.22
N VAL A 191 -20.97 -0.63 16.06
CA VAL A 191 -21.98 -1.25 15.19
C VAL A 191 -21.91 -2.77 15.31
N PHE A 192 -23.06 -3.41 15.48
CA PHE A 192 -23.20 -4.86 15.60
C PHE A 192 -24.27 -5.38 14.65
N LYS A 193 -24.05 -6.59 14.12
CA LYS A 193 -25.15 -7.40 13.57
C LYS A 193 -25.93 -7.98 14.73
N ALA A 194 -27.25 -7.91 14.67
CA ALA A 194 -28.13 -8.57 15.61
C ALA A 194 -28.95 -9.66 14.89
N ASP A 195 -29.48 -10.61 15.65
CA ASP A 195 -30.52 -11.53 15.19
C ASP A 195 -31.89 -11.16 15.80
N GLU A 196 -32.93 -11.90 15.42
CA GLU A 196 -34.30 -11.71 15.94
C GLU A 196 -34.40 -11.83 17.48
N GLN A 197 -33.43 -12.51 18.12
CA GLN A 197 -33.35 -12.68 19.57
C GLN A 197 -32.54 -11.56 20.25
N GLY A 198 -32.05 -10.58 19.49
CA GLY A 198 -31.24 -9.46 19.97
C GLY A 198 -29.79 -9.84 20.28
N ARG A 199 -29.28 -10.98 19.82
CA ARG A 199 -27.89 -11.39 20.06
C ARG A 199 -26.95 -10.68 19.10
N GLU A 200 -25.98 -9.98 19.66
CA GLU A 200 -25.05 -9.12 18.91
C GLU A 200 -23.79 -9.88 18.46
N ARG A 201 -23.30 -9.54 17.26
CA ARG A 201 -22.01 -10.00 16.72
C ARG A 201 -21.21 -8.83 16.19
N THR A 202 -19.92 -8.80 16.56
CA THR A 202 -18.96 -7.80 16.10
C THR A 202 -18.78 -7.86 14.60
N VAL A 203 -18.58 -6.69 13.98
CA VAL A 203 -18.33 -6.55 12.55
C VAL A 203 -17.15 -5.63 12.30
N ASN A 204 -16.45 -5.90 11.20
CA ASN A 204 -15.44 -4.98 10.70
C ASN A 204 -16.13 -3.86 9.93
N TRP A 205 -15.71 -2.62 10.21
CA TRP A 205 -16.21 -1.44 9.56
C TRP A 205 -15.07 -0.49 9.17
N THR A 206 -15.36 0.40 8.23
CA THR A 206 -14.48 1.49 7.80
C THR A 206 -15.28 2.77 7.79
N GLN A 207 -14.68 3.89 8.18
CA GLN A 207 -15.37 5.19 8.23
C GLN A 207 -14.75 6.18 7.24
N GLN A 208 -15.62 6.95 6.60
CA GLN A 208 -15.27 8.07 5.75
C GLN A 208 -16.17 9.25 6.14
N GLY A 209 -15.58 10.28 6.75
CA GLY A 209 -16.35 11.38 7.36
C GLY A 209 -17.29 10.85 8.46
N ASN A 210 -18.56 11.22 8.38
CA ASN A 210 -19.62 10.77 9.30
C ASN A 210 -20.33 9.48 8.85
N THR A 211 -19.85 8.81 7.80
CA THR A 211 -20.46 7.59 7.27
C THR A 211 -19.60 6.37 7.60
N VAL A 212 -20.20 5.42 8.31
CA VAL A 212 -19.64 4.11 8.60
C VAL A 212 -20.13 3.10 7.58
N ARG A 213 -19.19 2.43 6.91
CA ARG A 213 -19.45 1.32 5.98
C ARG A 213 -19.11 0.01 6.66
N VAL A 214 -20.07 -0.91 6.70
CA VAL A 214 -19.97 -2.22 7.32
C VAL A 214 -20.09 -3.33 6.28
N LEU A 215 -19.32 -4.40 6.44
CA LEU A 215 -19.37 -5.55 5.54
C LEU A 215 -20.64 -6.40 5.74
N GLY A 216 -21.39 -6.57 4.65
CA GLY A 216 -22.61 -7.37 4.56
C GLY A 216 -23.90 -6.59 4.82
N VAL A 217 -25.01 -7.24 4.46
CA VAL A 217 -26.38 -6.82 4.76
C VAL A 217 -26.92 -7.72 5.86
N ASN A 218 -27.70 -7.16 6.80
CA ASN A 218 -28.32 -7.91 7.88
C ASN A 218 -29.70 -7.33 8.18
N GLU A 219 -30.60 -8.18 8.68
CA GLU A 219 -31.96 -7.79 9.00
C GLU A 219 -32.01 -6.86 10.21
N PHE A 220 -31.25 -7.18 11.26
CA PHE A 220 -31.18 -6.36 12.48
C PHE A 220 -29.77 -5.81 12.70
N TRP A 221 -29.68 -4.53 13.05
CA TRP A 221 -28.44 -3.89 13.45
C TRP A 221 -28.62 -3.26 14.82
N THR A 222 -27.59 -3.32 15.64
CA THR A 222 -27.54 -2.61 16.92
C THR A 222 -26.37 -1.65 16.93
N LEU A 223 -26.66 -0.40 17.29
CA LEU A 223 -25.72 0.69 17.44
C LEU A 223 -25.64 0.99 18.94
N ARG A 224 -24.45 0.89 19.55
CA ARG A 224 -24.33 0.90 21.00
C ARG A 224 -23.25 1.87 21.50
N ILE A 225 -23.55 2.58 22.57
CA ILE A 225 -22.61 3.36 23.39
C ILE A 225 -22.89 3.03 24.86
N GLY A 226 -22.00 2.26 25.49
CA GLY A 226 -22.24 1.76 26.85
C GLY A 226 -23.55 0.96 26.92
N ASP A 227 -24.47 1.41 27.79
CA ASP A 227 -25.78 0.79 27.97
C ASP A 227 -26.86 1.34 27.02
N GLU A 228 -26.58 2.45 26.31
CA GLU A 228 -27.49 3.03 25.32
C GLU A 228 -27.43 2.25 24.00
N ALA A 229 -28.60 1.93 23.42
CA ALA A 229 -28.70 1.19 22.17
C ALA A 229 -29.77 1.76 21.23
N ILE A 230 -29.44 1.79 19.94
CA ILE A 230 -30.35 2.10 18.84
C ILE A 230 -30.39 0.89 17.90
N CYS A 231 -31.60 0.43 17.58
CA CYS A 231 -31.82 -0.72 16.71
C CYS A 231 -32.25 -0.25 15.33
N ALA A 232 -31.71 -0.85 14.27
CA ALA A 232 -32.18 -0.66 12.91
C ALA A 232 -32.64 -1.99 12.30
N LEU A 233 -33.86 -2.01 11.77
CA LEU A 233 -34.47 -3.13 11.05
C LEU A 233 -34.48 -2.85 9.56
N ARG A 234 -33.95 -3.76 8.76
CA ARG A 234 -34.12 -3.77 7.30
C ARG A 234 -35.47 -4.41 6.97
N ASP A 235 -36.45 -3.59 6.61
CA ASP A 235 -37.82 -4.00 6.32
C ASP A 235 -38.09 -4.04 4.82
N ASP A 236 -37.92 -5.21 4.21
CA ASP A 236 -38.19 -5.45 2.78
C ASP A 236 -39.58 -6.08 2.54
N SER A 237 -40.50 -5.94 3.50
CA SER A 237 -41.82 -6.55 3.41
C SER A 237 -42.65 -5.97 2.25
N ALA A 238 -43.14 -6.84 1.37
CA ALA A 238 -44.04 -6.45 0.28
C ALA A 238 -45.47 -6.30 0.80
N ILE A 239 -46.13 -5.19 0.51
CA ILE A 239 -47.56 -5.02 0.77
C ILE A 239 -48.33 -5.73 -0.36
N TYR A 240 -49.01 -6.83 -0.03
CA TYR A 240 -49.95 -7.48 -0.94
C TYR A 240 -51.33 -6.81 -0.81
N VAL A 241 -51.85 -6.29 -1.93
CA VAL A 241 -53.23 -5.84 -2.03
C VAL A 241 -54.02 -6.96 -2.71
N SER A 242 -54.96 -7.58 -2.00
CA SER A 242 -55.93 -8.48 -2.63
C SER A 242 -56.93 -7.64 -3.41
N ASN A 243 -57.07 -7.90 -4.71
CA ASN A 243 -58.20 -7.40 -5.51
C ASN A 243 -59.52 -8.05 -5.07
#